data_AF-A0A1J5H026-F1
#
_entry.id   AF-A0A1J5H026-F1
#
_cell.length_a   1.000
_cell.length_b   1.000
_cell.length_c   1.000
_cell.angle_alpha   90.00
_cell.angle_beta   90.00
_cell.angle_gamma   90.00
#
_symmetry.space_group_name_H-M   'P 1'
#
loop_
_entity.id
_entity.type
_entity.pdbx_description
1 polymer ?
#
loop_
_entity_poly.entity_id
_entity_poly.type
_entity_poly.pdbx_seq_one_letter_code
_entity_poly.pdbx_strand_id
1 'polypeptide(L)'
;MEKADILHLGRLARITISEEEVADLQRDINAVLAYVSVINEIAGGDKAKVPGAVFNVFRMDTVTTTPGIYREALLAEAPAHERDMLVVKKILDND
;
A
#
# COMPACT_ATOMS: atom_id res chain seq x y z
N MET A 1 -18.40 -3.93 10.87
CA MET A 1 -17.04 -3.68 11.38
C MET A 1 -17.13 -2.79 12.60
N GLU A 2 -16.35 -3.11 13.62
CA GLU A 2 -16.24 -2.33 14.85
C GLU A 2 -15.20 -1.21 14.68
N LYS A 3 -15.27 -0.19 15.53
CA LYS A 3 -14.26 0.89 15.59
C LYS A 3 -12.82 0.36 15.63
N ALA A 4 -12.58 -0.70 16.39
CA ALA A 4 -11.26 -1.32 16.50
C ALA A 4 -10.73 -1.82 15.14
N ASP A 5 -11.61 -2.33 14.28
CA ASP A 5 -11.26 -2.82 12.95
C ASP A 5 -10.88 -1.66 12.02
N ILE A 6 -11.59 -0.53 12.09
CA ILE A 6 -11.28 0.68 11.32
C ILE A 6 -9.91 1.23 11.71
N LEU A 7 -9.65 1.36 13.02
CA LEU A 7 -8.34 1.81 13.50
C LEU A 7 -7.23 0.83 13.15
N HIS A 8 -7.51 -0.47 13.17
CA HIS A 8 -6.55 -1.48 12.77
C HIS A 8 -6.21 -1.40 11.28
N LEU A 9 -7.23 -1.25 10.42
CA LEU A 9 -7.06 -1.06 8.99
C LEU A 9 -6.28 0.22 8.68
N GLY A 10 -6.56 1.33 9.37
CA GLY A 10 -5.79 2.57 9.27
C GLY A 10 -4.31 2.36 9.58
N ARG A 11 -3.99 1.63 10.66
CA ARG A 11 -2.59 1.28 10.99
C ARG A 11 -1.91 0.47 9.89
N LEU A 12 -2.57 -0.54 9.33
CA LEU A 12 -2.03 -1.34 8.22
C LEU A 12 -1.76 -0.50 6.98
N ALA A 13 -2.64 0.46 6.69
CA ALA A 13 -2.53 1.38 5.56
C ALA A 13 -1.60 2.58 5.82
N ARG A 14 -1.05 2.73 7.04
CA ARG A 14 -0.29 3.90 7.50
C ARG A 14 -1.08 5.22 7.40
N ILE A 15 -2.38 5.14 7.62
CA ILE A 15 -3.30 6.28 7.66
C ILE A 15 -3.70 6.54 9.11
N THR A 16 -3.43 7.76 9.60
CA THR A 16 -3.94 8.22 10.89
C THR A 16 -5.40 8.60 10.73
N ILE A 17 -6.28 7.96 11.50
CA ILE A 17 -7.72 8.21 11.52
C ILE A 17 -8.04 8.88 12.84
N SER A 18 -8.63 10.06 12.80
CA SER A 18 -9.10 10.75 14.01
C SER A 18 -10.38 10.12 14.55
N GLU A 19 -10.66 10.33 15.84
CA GLU A 19 -11.87 9.80 16.50
C GLU A 19 -13.18 10.28 15.85
N GLU A 20 -13.17 11.50 15.30
CA GLU A 20 -14.32 12.10 14.62
C GLU A 20 -14.61 11.40 13.28
N GLU A 21 -13.56 10.97 12.57
CA GLU A 21 -13.68 10.30 11.26
C GLU A 21 -14.07 8.82 11.37
N VAL A 22 -13.84 8.18 12.53
CA VAL A 22 -14.12 6.74 12.72
C VAL A 22 -15.56 6.41 12.40
N ALA A 23 -16.52 7.22 12.88
CA ALA A 23 -17.94 6.92 12.72
C ALA A 23 -18.38 6.96 11.25
N ASP A 24 -17.90 7.96 10.50
CA ASP A 24 -18.20 8.09 9.08
C ASP A 24 -17.54 6.98 8.27
N LEU A 25 -16.26 6.69 8.51
CA LEU A 25 -15.54 5.60 7.84
C LEU A 25 -16.15 4.23 8.14
N GLN A 26 -16.62 4.02 9.37
CA GLN A 26 -17.32 2.79 9.74
C GLN A 26 -18.61 2.63 8.91
N ARG A 27 -19.42 3.68 8.77
CA ARG A 27 -20.62 3.63 7.91
C ARG A 27 -20.25 3.31 6.47
N ASP A 28 -19.28 4.02 5.92
CA ASP A 28 -18.96 3.95 4.49
C ASP A 28 -18.32 2.59 4.13
N ILE A 29 -17.40 2.07 4.96
CA ILE A 29 -16.77 0.77 4.74
C ILE A 29 -17.80 -0.37 4.88
N ASN A 30 -18.73 -0.29 5.84
CA ASN A 30 -19.80 -1.28 5.96
C ASN A 30 -20.71 -1.27 4.71
N ALA A 31 -21.00 -0.10 4.14
CA ALA A 31 -21.76 0.00 2.90
C ALA A 31 -21.01 -0.62 1.69
N VAL A 32 -19.70 -0.38 1.59
CA VAL A 32 -18.84 -0.99 0.55
C VAL A 32 -18.82 -2.52 0.69
N LEU A 33 -18.66 -3.04 1.91
CA LEU A 33 -18.67 -4.49 2.16
C LEU A 33 -20.02 -5.11 1.84
N ALA A 34 -21.12 -4.44 2.18
CA ALA A 34 -22.45 -4.88 1.81
C ALA A 34 -22.62 -4.95 0.28
N TYR A 35 -22.17 -3.93 -0.45
CA TYR A 35 -22.20 -3.94 -1.91
C TYR A 35 -21.36 -5.08 -2.52
N VAL A 36 -20.13 -5.28 -2.03
CA VAL A 36 -19.23 -6.35 -2.51
C VAL A 36 -19.78 -7.73 -2.17
N SER A 37 -20.51 -7.89 -1.06
CA SER A 37 -21.09 -9.16 -0.64
C SER A 37 -22.09 -9.75 -1.64
N VAL A 38 -22.69 -8.93 -2.52
CA VAL A 38 -23.55 -9.38 -3.62
C VAL A 38 -22.82 -10.36 -4.55
N ILE A 39 -21.49 -10.26 -4.66
CA ILE A 39 -20.69 -11.22 -5.44
C ILE A 39 -20.86 -12.65 -4.89
N ASN A 40 -21.04 -12.83 -3.59
CA ASN A 40 -21.20 -14.16 -2.98
C ASN A 40 -22.51 -14.85 -3.42
N GLU A 41 -23.53 -14.08 -3.86
CA GLU A 41 -24.79 -14.62 -4.34
C GLU A 41 -24.70 -15.12 -5.80
N ILE A 42 -23.74 -14.58 -6.56
CA ILE A 42 -23.60 -14.81 -8.01
C ILE A 42 -22.42 -15.73 -8.31
N ALA A 43 -21.34 -15.62 -7.55
CA ALA A 43 -20.12 -16.39 -7.76
C ALA A 43 -20.34 -17.85 -7.36
N GLY A 44 -20.42 -18.73 -8.37
CA GLY A 44 -20.29 -20.17 -8.19
C GLY A 44 -18.91 -20.56 -7.63
N GLY A 45 -18.83 -21.77 -7.06
CA GLY A 45 -17.74 -22.25 -6.19
C GLY A 45 -16.30 -22.12 -6.69
N ASP A 46 -15.37 -22.39 -5.78
CA ASP A 46 -13.93 -22.15 -5.91
C ASP A 46 -13.37 -22.57 -7.27
N LYS A 47 -13.14 -21.57 -8.14
CA LYS A 47 -12.33 -21.75 -9.33
C LYS A 47 -10.88 -21.74 -8.90
N ALA A 48 -10.12 -22.76 -9.29
CA ALA A 48 -8.68 -22.77 -9.10
C ALA A 48 -8.07 -21.50 -9.70
N LYS A 49 -7.24 -20.79 -8.93
CA LYS A 49 -6.50 -19.64 -9.43
C LYS A 49 -5.51 -20.14 -10.48
N VAL A 50 -5.79 -19.85 -11.75
CA VAL A 50 -4.88 -20.19 -12.85
C VAL A 50 -3.94 -19.01 -13.08
N PRO A 51 -2.61 -19.23 -13.14
CA PRO A 51 -1.68 -18.19 -13.56
C PRO A 51 -2.10 -17.56 -14.89
N GLY A 52 -1.84 -16.27 -15.06
CA GLY A 52 -2.08 -15.59 -16.33
C GLY A 52 -1.27 -16.21 -17.48
N ALA A 53 -1.64 -15.90 -18.73
CA ALA A 53 -0.98 -16.44 -19.92
C ALA A 53 0.52 -16.09 -20.05
N VAL A 54 1.00 -15.13 -19.26
CA VAL A 54 2.38 -14.66 -19.24
C VAL A 54 3.09 -15.28 -18.05
N PHE A 55 4.10 -16.11 -18.34
CA PHE A 55 4.92 -16.76 -17.33
C PHE A 55 6.40 -16.60 -17.69
N ASN A 56 7.26 -16.49 -16.67
CA ASN A 56 8.71 -16.51 -16.82
C ASN A 56 9.29 -15.46 -17.79
N VAL A 57 8.79 -14.23 -17.72
CA VAL A 57 9.36 -13.11 -18.49
C VAL A 57 10.63 -12.62 -17.78
N PHE A 58 11.78 -13.05 -18.28
CA PHE A 58 13.07 -12.66 -17.73
C PHE A 58 13.67 -11.45 -18.45
N ARG A 59 14.31 -10.58 -17.67
CA ARG A 59 15.23 -9.56 -18.15
C ARG A 59 16.63 -10.17 -18.25
N MET A 60 17.40 -9.83 -19.27
CA MET A 60 18.82 -10.19 -19.37
C MET A 60 19.63 -9.55 -18.25
N ASP A 61 20.61 -10.28 -17.71
CA ASP A 61 21.52 -9.77 -16.69
C ASP A 61 22.64 -8.94 -17.31
N THR A 62 22.28 -7.75 -17.79
CA THR A 62 23.22 -6.79 -18.35
C THR A 62 23.15 -5.47 -17.59
N VAL A 63 24.30 -4.79 -17.48
CA VAL A 63 24.38 -3.45 -16.92
C VAL A 63 23.76 -2.48 -17.92
N THR A 64 22.63 -1.88 -17.54
CA THR A 64 21.89 -0.92 -18.38
C THR A 64 22.08 0.53 -17.94
N THR A 65 22.72 0.78 -16.80
CA THR A 65 22.86 2.11 -16.18
C THR A 65 24.22 2.29 -15.54
N THR A 66 24.74 3.51 -15.56
CA THR A 66 25.97 3.89 -14.86
C THR A 66 25.65 4.33 -13.43
N PRO A 67 26.47 3.97 -12.42
CA PRO A 67 26.26 4.42 -11.04
C PRO A 67 26.15 5.95 -10.94
N GLY A 68 25.12 6.43 -10.23
CA GLY A 68 24.92 7.86 -9.96
C GLY A 68 24.26 8.67 -11.09
N ILE A 69 23.99 8.07 -12.26
CA ILE A 69 23.44 8.80 -13.42
C ILE A 69 22.12 9.54 -13.13
N TYR A 70 21.31 9.05 -12.19
CA TYR A 70 20.03 9.66 -11.81
C TYR A 70 20.05 10.34 -10.43
N ARG A 71 21.20 10.43 -9.74
CA ARG A 71 21.24 10.87 -8.34
C ARG A 71 20.59 12.24 -8.15
N GLU A 72 21.03 13.23 -8.92
CA GLU A 72 20.52 14.61 -8.79
C GLU A 72 19.00 14.68 -9.06
N ALA A 73 18.54 13.97 -10.09
CA ALA A 73 17.13 13.92 -10.45
C ALA A 73 16.27 13.25 -9.36
N LEU A 74 16.79 12.18 -8.73
CA LEU A 74 16.08 11.49 -7.65
C LEU A 74 16.05 12.31 -6.35
N LEU A 75 17.15 13.00 -6.02
CA LEU A 75 17.23 13.84 -4.82
C LEU A 75 16.38 15.10 -4.94
N ALA A 76 16.21 15.65 -6.15
CA ALA A 76 15.34 16.79 -6.40
C ALA A 76 13.87 16.51 -6.06
N GLU A 77 13.42 15.26 -6.17
CA GLU A 77 12.06 14.83 -5.82
C GLU A 77 11.90 14.49 -4.33
N ALA A 78 12.99 14.46 -3.57
CA ALA A 78 12.95 14.17 -2.14
C ALA A 78 12.46 15.40 -1.34
N PRO A 79 11.48 15.25 -0.43
CA PRO A 79 11.06 16.35 0.43
C PRO A 79 12.19 16.94 1.29
N ALA A 80 13.17 16.10 1.67
CA ALA A 80 14.37 16.51 2.37
C ALA A 80 15.53 15.54 2.07
N HIS A 81 16.71 16.09 1.82
CA HIS A 81 17.93 15.32 1.61
C HIS A 81 19.14 16.04 2.24
N GLU A 82 20.16 15.26 2.62
CA GLU A 82 21.44 15.77 3.10
C GLU A 82 22.56 14.99 2.41
N ARG A 83 23.44 15.70 1.69
CA ARG A 83 24.41 15.09 0.78
C ARG A 83 23.69 14.16 -0.21
N ASP A 84 24.15 12.91 -0.30
CA ASP A 84 23.61 11.88 -1.18
C ASP A 84 22.59 10.97 -0.48
N MET A 85 21.90 11.46 0.57
CA MET A 85 20.98 10.66 1.40
C MET A 85 19.62 11.34 1.58
N LEU A 86 18.55 10.53 1.61
CA LEU A 86 17.22 10.97 2.01
C LEU A 86 17.17 11.15 3.53
N VAL A 87 16.62 12.27 4.00
CA VAL A 87 16.50 12.55 5.43
C VAL A 87 15.13 12.10 5.92
N VAL A 88 15.12 11.24 6.93
CA VAL A 88 13.91 10.79 7.63
C VAL A 88 14.06 11.00 9.13
N LYS A 89 12.93 11.10 9.84
CA LYS A 89 12.96 11.12 11.30
C LYS A 89 13.58 9.83 11.80
N LYS A 90 14.58 9.96 12.68
CA LYS A 90 15.18 8.80 13.36
C LYS A 90 14.09 8.08 14.14
N ILE A 91 13.96 6.78 13.90
CA ILE A 91 13.15 5.91 14.75
C ILE A 91 13.97 5.70 16.02
N LEU A 92 13.49 6.28 17.12
CA LEU A 92 13.96 5.96 18.46
C LEU A 92 12.92 4.99 19.01
N ASP A 93 13.33 3.78 19.35
CA ASP A 93 12.45 2.85 20.05
C ASP A 93 12.01 3.50 21.36
N ASN A 94 10.72 3.76 21.49
CA ASN A 94 10.05 3.86 22.78
C ASN A 94 9.19 2.60 22.88
N ASP A 95 9.33 1.86 23.96
CA ASP A 95 8.32 0.90 24.42
C ASP A 95 6.90 1.48 24.31
#